data_AF-A0AA88D5T2-F1
#
_entry.id   AF-A0AA88D5T2-F1
#
_cell.length_a   1.000
_cell.length_b   1.000
_cell.length_c   1.000
_cell.angle_alpha   90.00
_cell.angle_beta   90.00
_cell.angle_gamma   90.00
#
_symmetry.space_group_name_H-M   'P 1'
#
loop_
_entity.id
_entity.type
_entity.pdbx_description
1 polymer ?
#
loop_
_entity_poly.entity_id
_entity_poly.type
_entity_poly.pdbx_seq_one_letter_code
_entity_poly.pdbx_strand_id
1 'polypeptide(L)'
;MLGVVTAGGKCGADWGQRSKLEQKEIPHKASGETYVWDNVKEKLFLEKLDDFLMCNGGKQPTMQILDLWATQFNSEFGGVPAYGGTLYQKKERMKKIYRGWKVLQSRTGLRYDPVTDRVICSDDAW
;
A
#
# COMPACT_ATOMS: atom_id res chain seq x y z
N MET A 1 -0.37 -35.87 18.17
CA MET A 1 -0.50 -34.49 18.69
C MET A 1 0.65 -33.67 18.14
N LEU A 2 0.42 -32.90 17.07
CA LEU A 2 1.42 -32.00 16.49
C LEU A 2 1.10 -30.59 16.99
N GLY A 3 2.00 -30.04 17.80
CA GLY A 3 1.89 -28.68 18.32
C GLY A 3 2.03 -27.66 17.20
N VAL A 4 1.01 -26.84 17.02
CA VAL A 4 1.07 -25.67 16.15
C VAL A 4 1.82 -24.58 16.91
N VAL A 5 3.03 -24.31 16.44
CA VAL A 5 3.84 -23.16 16.86
C VAL A 5 3.07 -21.90 16.49
N THR A 6 2.65 -21.15 17.51
CA THR A 6 2.12 -19.81 17.39
C THR A 6 3.20 -18.91 16.80
N ALA A 7 3.08 -18.56 15.52
CA ALA A 7 3.83 -17.46 14.93
C ALA A 7 3.27 -16.14 15.48
N GLY A 8 3.65 -15.83 16.72
CA GLY A 8 3.54 -14.49 17.30
C GLY A 8 4.51 -13.56 16.60
N GLY A 9 4.20 -13.18 15.37
CA GLY A 9 4.83 -12.05 14.71
C GLY A 9 4.45 -10.80 15.49
N LYS A 10 5.43 -10.19 16.18
CA LYS A 10 5.26 -8.88 16.83
C LYS A 10 4.67 -7.93 15.80
N CYS A 11 3.52 -7.32 16.11
CA CYS A 11 2.97 -6.18 15.38
C CYS A 11 4.00 -5.04 15.44
N GLY A 12 4.94 -5.07 14.51
CA GLY A 12 6.11 -4.23 14.48
C GLY A 12 5.77 -2.91 13.83
N ALA A 13 5.09 -2.04 14.58
CA ALA A 13 5.56 -0.68 14.81
C ALA A 13 4.50 0.05 15.63
N ASP A 14 5.00 0.67 16.69
CA ASP A 14 4.29 1.61 17.54
C ASP A 14 3.97 2.89 16.75
N TRP A 15 3.05 2.78 15.80
CA TRP A 15 2.50 3.92 15.05
C TRP A 15 1.46 4.70 15.86
N GLY A 16 1.15 4.23 17.08
CA GLY A 16 0.06 4.72 17.92
C GLY A 16 0.46 5.72 19.00
N GLN A 17 1.74 5.84 19.39
CA GLN A 17 2.12 6.61 20.59
C GLN A 17 2.90 7.92 20.37
N ARG A 18 2.93 8.50 19.16
CA ARG A 18 3.47 9.86 18.93
C ARG A 18 2.41 10.92 18.63
N SER A 19 1.23 10.81 19.24
CA SER A 19 0.08 11.72 19.03
C SER A 19 0.10 13.02 19.84
N LYS A 20 1.24 13.42 20.40
CA LYS A 20 1.39 14.73 21.04
C LYS A 20 2.68 15.40 20.58
N LEU A 21 2.70 15.89 19.34
CA LEU A 21 3.53 17.00 18.92
C LEU A 21 2.99 17.52 17.58
N GLU A 22 2.43 18.73 17.67
CA GLU A 22 2.15 19.68 16.58
C GLU A 22 1.25 19.20 15.43
N GLN A 23 -0.06 19.41 15.60
CA GLN A 23 -0.93 19.76 14.47
C GLN A 23 -0.47 21.11 13.91
N LYS A 24 0.55 21.12 13.07
CA LYS A 24 0.78 22.22 12.13
C LYS A 24 -0.18 22.01 10.98
N GLU A 25 -1.00 23.02 10.70
CA GLU A 25 -1.97 23.04 9.61
C GLU A 25 -1.31 22.52 8.33
N ILE A 26 -1.82 21.39 7.82
CA ILE A 26 -1.41 20.86 6.52
C ILE A 26 -1.92 21.86 5.48
N PRO A 27 -1.06 22.58 4.76
CA PRO A 27 -1.51 23.57 3.80
C PRO A 27 -2.20 22.86 2.64
N HIS A 28 -3.53 22.90 2.62
CA HIS A 28 -4.31 22.58 1.44
C HIS A 28 -4.22 23.75 0.46
N LYS A 29 -3.26 23.76 -0.47
CA LYS A 29 -3.40 24.61 -1.66
C LYS A 29 -2.72 24.13 -2.94
N ALA A 30 -3.46 24.40 -4.01
CA ALA A 30 -3.21 24.19 -5.42
C ALA A 30 -1.87 24.76 -5.93
N SER A 31 -0.81 23.95 -5.91
CA SER A 31 0.16 23.98 -7.01
C SER A 31 -0.35 23.03 -8.09
N GLY A 32 -0.25 23.38 -9.37
CA GLY A 32 -0.61 22.47 -10.47
C GLY A 32 0.33 21.26 -10.60
N GLU A 33 1.22 21.06 -9.62
CA GLU A 33 2.21 20.00 -9.60
C GLU A 33 1.59 18.75 -8.96
N THR A 34 1.65 17.65 -9.70
CA THR A 34 1.10 16.37 -9.27
C THR A 34 2.16 15.59 -8.49
N TYR A 35 1.77 15.00 -7.36
CA TYR A 35 2.64 14.08 -6.62
C TYR A 35 3.15 12.94 -7.51
N VAL A 36 4.47 12.76 -7.57
CA VAL A 36 5.12 11.77 -8.44
C VAL A 36 5.38 10.47 -7.69
N TRP A 37 4.75 9.40 -8.17
CA TRP A 37 4.97 8.03 -7.72
C TRP A 37 6.11 7.40 -8.52
N ASP A 38 7.10 6.87 -7.81
CA ASP A 38 8.14 6.01 -8.34
C ASP A 38 8.08 4.63 -7.66
N ASN A 39 8.84 3.67 -8.18
CA ASN A 39 8.81 2.30 -7.69
C ASN A 39 9.19 2.18 -6.20
N VAL A 40 10.04 3.08 -5.68
CA VAL A 40 10.47 3.06 -4.28
C VAL A 40 9.32 3.49 -3.36
N LYS A 41 8.68 4.62 -3.67
CA LYS A 41 7.50 5.12 -2.94
C LYS A 41 6.33 4.13 -3.03
N GLU A 42 6.12 3.53 -4.20
CA GLU A 42 5.07 2.54 -4.39
C GLU A 42 5.30 1.28 -3.56
N LYS A 43 6.54 0.78 -3.53
CA LYS A 43 6.90 -0.37 -2.69
C LYS A 43 6.67 -0.08 -1.21
N LEU A 44 7.18 1.05 -0.70
CA LEU A 44 6.99 1.42 0.71
C LEU A 44 5.50 1.59 1.06
N PHE A 45 4.71 2.14 0.15
CA PHE A 45 3.27 2.30 0.38
C PHE A 45 2.55 0.95 0.45
N LEU A 46 2.94 -0.01 -0.39
CA LEU A 46 2.41 -1.37 -0.35
C LEU A 46 2.81 -2.10 0.93
N GLU A 47 4.05 -1.96 1.39
CA GLU A 47 4.52 -2.54 2.66
C GLU A 47 3.71 -1.99 3.84
N LYS A 48 3.51 -0.66 3.93
CA LYS A 48 2.67 -0.06 4.97
C LYS A 48 1.21 -0.51 4.92
N LEU A 49 0.66 -0.69 3.71
CA LEU A 49 -0.69 -1.23 3.54
C LEU A 49 -0.78 -2.68 4.02
N ASP A 50 0.20 -3.52 3.68
CA ASP A 50 0.24 -4.92 4.08
C ASP A 50 0.35 -5.06 5.61
N ASP A 51 1.31 -4.35 6.22
CA ASP A 51 1.50 -4.31 7.67
C ASP A 51 0.20 -3.88 8.39
N PHE A 52 -0.45 -2.83 7.88
CA PHE A 52 -1.69 -2.34 8.44
C PHE A 52 -2.81 -3.38 8.35
N LEU A 53 -2.98 -4.02 7.19
CA LEU A 53 -4.01 -5.03 6.97
C LEU A 53 -3.78 -6.24 7.89
N MET A 54 -2.53 -6.69 8.02
CA MET A 54 -2.14 -7.78 8.91
C MET A 54 -2.43 -7.45 10.38
N CYS A 55 -2.11 -6.23 10.83
CA CYS A 55 -2.32 -5.82 12.22
C CYS A 55 -3.79 -5.49 12.55
N ASN A 56 -4.62 -5.18 11.55
CA ASN A 56 -5.99 -4.70 11.77
C ASN A 56 -7.06 -5.66 11.21
N GLY A 57 -6.72 -6.94 11.02
CA GLY A 57 -7.67 -7.97 10.60
C GLY A 57 -8.29 -7.70 9.22
N GLY A 58 -7.50 -7.16 8.30
CA GLY A 58 -7.93 -6.81 6.94
C GLY A 58 -8.75 -5.53 6.81
N LYS A 59 -8.93 -4.76 7.89
CA LYS A 59 -9.60 -3.45 7.84
C LYS A 59 -8.80 -2.47 6.99
N GLN A 60 -9.51 -1.67 6.20
CA GLN A 60 -8.90 -0.64 5.36
C GLN A 60 -8.46 0.57 6.21
N PRO A 61 -7.34 1.23 5.87
CA PRO A 61 -6.94 2.45 6.56
C PRO A 61 -7.96 3.57 6.33
N THR A 62 -8.27 4.31 7.40
CA THR A 62 -9.12 5.51 7.35
C THR A 62 -8.35 6.69 6.76
N MET A 63 -9.04 7.78 6.40
CA MET A 63 -8.36 8.98 5.88
C MET A 63 -7.34 9.56 6.87
N GLN A 64 -7.67 9.55 8.18
CA GLN A 64 -6.77 10.02 9.24
C GLN A 64 -5.44 9.23 9.26
N ILE A 65 -5.51 7.93 9.03
CA ILE A 65 -4.31 7.06 8.96
C ILE A 65 -3.52 7.39 7.70
N LEU A 66 -4.19 7.62 6.57
CA LEU A 66 -3.53 8.01 5.32
C LEU A 66 -2.88 9.39 5.43
N ASP A 67 -3.47 10.35 6.15
CA ASP A 67 -2.86 11.66 6.41
C ASP A 67 -1.62 11.55 7.31
N LEU A 68 -1.66 10.68 8.31
CA LEU A 68 -0.49 10.36 9.13
C LEU A 68 0.64 9.77 8.27
N TRP A 69 0.32 8.81 7.39
CA TRP A 69 1.30 8.24 6.48
C TRP A 69 1.83 9.26 5.48
N ALA A 70 0.98 10.12 4.93
CA ALA A 70 1.40 11.19 4.03
C ALA A 70 2.43 12.11 4.69
N THR A 71 2.24 12.44 5.97
CA THR A 71 3.21 13.22 6.76
C THR A 71 4.57 12.52 6.83
N GLN A 72 4.58 11.20 7.02
CA GLN A 72 5.82 10.40 7.02
C GLN A 72 6.49 10.37 5.64
N PHE A 73 5.71 10.13 4.57
CA PHE A 73 6.21 10.14 3.19
C PHE A 73 6.86 11.49 2.84
N ASN A 74 6.25 12.60 3.26
CA ASN A 74 6.78 13.93 3.00
C ASN A 74 8.11 14.16 3.72
N SER A 75 8.27 13.61 4.93
CA SER A 75 9.53 13.68 5.68
C SER A 75 10.65 12.84 5.06
N GLU A 76 10.30 11.76 4.35
CA GLU A 76 11.25 10.79 3.80
C GLU A 76 11.70 11.12 2.37
N PHE A 77 10.78 11.55 1.50
CA PHE A 77 11.05 11.68 0.07
C PHE A 77 11.24 13.11 -0.44
N GLY A 78 10.92 14.13 0.39
CA GLY A 78 10.94 15.53 -0.03
C GLY A 78 10.09 15.82 -1.28
N GLY A 79 10.20 17.03 -1.82
CA GLY A 79 9.48 17.44 -3.04
C GLY A 79 8.01 17.78 -2.82
N VAL A 80 7.18 17.60 -3.86
CA VAL A 80 5.74 17.88 -3.80
C VAL A 80 5.12 17.00 -2.69
N PRO A 81 4.43 17.59 -1.71
CA PRO A 81 3.87 16.83 -0.59
C PRO A 81 2.72 15.92 -1.05
N ALA A 82 2.72 14.69 -0.54
CA ALA A 82 1.56 13.83 -0.48
C ALA A 82 0.59 14.31 0.61
N TYR A 83 -0.67 13.93 0.43
CA TYR A 83 -1.74 14.07 1.42
C TYR A 83 -2.52 12.75 1.48
N GLY A 84 -3.37 12.54 2.50
CA GLY A 84 -4.14 11.31 2.62
C GLY A 84 -4.98 11.01 1.37
N GLY A 85 -5.50 12.06 0.72
CA GLY A 85 -6.19 11.95 -0.58
C GLY A 85 -5.30 11.38 -1.70
N THR A 86 -4.02 11.76 -1.76
CA THR A 86 -3.06 11.25 -2.74
C THR A 86 -2.83 9.75 -2.54
N LEU A 87 -2.62 9.32 -1.29
CA LEU A 87 -2.42 7.92 -0.93
C LEU A 87 -3.70 7.11 -1.18
N TYR A 88 -4.87 7.67 -0.85
CA TYR A 88 -6.16 7.05 -1.13
C TYR A 88 -6.35 6.80 -2.62
N GLN A 89 -6.14 7.82 -3.46
CA GLN A 89 -6.25 7.71 -4.91
C GLN A 89 -5.28 6.67 -5.47
N LYS A 90 -4.04 6.63 -4.97
CA LYS A 90 -3.07 5.62 -5.38
C LYS A 90 -3.53 4.21 -5.01
N LYS A 91 -4.02 4.00 -3.79
CA LYS A 91 -4.58 2.71 -3.34
C LYS A 91 -5.71 2.24 -4.24
N GLU A 92 -6.67 3.12 -4.53
CA GLU A 92 -7.80 2.77 -5.40
C GLU A 92 -7.36 2.50 -6.85
N ARG A 93 -6.35 3.22 -7.35
CA ARG A 93 -5.76 2.94 -8.67
C ARG A 93 -5.08 1.58 -8.71
N MET A 94 -4.26 1.25 -7.72
CA MET A 94 -3.60 -0.06 -7.60
C MET A 94 -4.63 -1.19 -7.54
N LYS A 95 -5.70 -1.03 -6.76
CA LYS A 95 -6.81 -1.99 -6.68
C LYS A 95 -7.50 -2.21 -8.02
N LYS A 96 -7.74 -1.14 -8.80
CA LYS A 96 -8.28 -1.25 -10.17
C LYS A 96 -7.35 -2.00 -11.11
N ILE A 97 -6.05 -1.69 -11.08
CA ILE A 97 -5.02 -2.37 -11.88
C ILE A 97 -4.98 -3.86 -11.55
N TYR A 98 -4.93 -4.20 -10.26
CA TYR A 98 -4.92 -5.60 -9.81
C TYR A 98 -6.18 -6.37 -10.25
N ARG A 99 -7.36 -5.76 -10.14
CA ARG A 99 -8.61 -6.36 -10.64
C ARG A 99 -8.56 -6.60 -12.15
N GLY A 100 -8.05 -5.64 -12.92
CA GLY A 100 -7.85 -5.80 -14.36
C GLY A 100 -6.90 -6.96 -14.68
N TRP A 101 -5.79 -7.06 -13.95
CA TRP A 101 -4.85 -8.17 -14.07
C TRP A 101 -5.49 -9.52 -13.75
N LYS A 102 -6.30 -9.63 -12.70
CA LYS A 102 -7.04 -10.86 -12.36
C LYS A 102 -8.01 -11.29 -13.46
N VAL A 103 -8.69 -10.34 -14.11
CA VAL A 103 -9.59 -10.64 -15.24
C VAL A 103 -8.80 -11.12 -16.47
N LEU A 104 -7.66 -10.47 -16.78
CA LEU A 104 -6.78 -10.92 -17.85
C LEU A 104 -6.27 -12.34 -17.59
N GLN A 105 -5.78 -12.59 -16.38
CA GLN A 105 -5.34 -13.91 -15.95
C GLN A 105 -6.44 -14.98 -16.11
N SER A 106 -7.68 -14.69 -15.72
CA SER A 106 -8.78 -15.65 -15.84
C SER A 106 -9.18 -15.96 -17.28
N ARG A 107 -8.99 -15.02 -18.21
CA ARG A 107 -9.40 -15.15 -19.61
C ARG A 107 -8.31 -15.69 -20.54
N THR A 108 -7.05 -15.56 -20.16
CA THR A 108 -5.92 -15.88 -21.03
C THR A 108 -5.07 -17.04 -20.51
N GLY A 109 -5.30 -17.47 -19.26
CA GLY A 109 -4.42 -18.43 -18.59
C GLY A 109 -3.06 -17.86 -18.19
N LEU A 110 -2.80 -16.57 -18.45
CA LEU A 110 -1.54 -15.91 -18.10
C LEU A 110 -1.42 -15.75 -16.58
N ARG A 111 -0.37 -16.31 -15.99
CA ARG A 111 -0.04 -16.16 -14.57
C ARG A 111 1.40 -15.70 -14.44
N TYR A 112 1.71 -15.01 -13.35
CA TYR A 112 3.07 -14.70 -12.99
C TYR A 112 3.53 -15.71 -11.93
N ASP A 113 4.65 -16.37 -12.19
CA ASP A 113 5.31 -17.26 -11.24
C ASP A 113 6.42 -16.49 -10.50
N PRO A 114 6.25 -16.22 -9.19
CA PRO A 114 7.23 -15.49 -8.41
C PRO A 114 8.49 -16.32 -8.10
N VAL A 115 8.46 -17.64 -8.27
CA VAL A 115 9.64 -18.51 -8.02
C VAL A 115 10.61 -18.43 -9.19
N THR A 116 10.09 -18.42 -10.42
CA THR A 116 10.91 -18.36 -11.63
C THR A 116 11.04 -16.96 -12.24
N ASP A 117 10.35 -15.97 -11.65
CA ASP A 117 10.24 -14.58 -12.13
C ASP A 117 9.80 -14.51 -13.60
N ARG A 118 8.82 -15.34 -13.97
CA ARG A 118 8.35 -15.49 -15.36
C ARG A 118 6.84 -15.45 -15.47
N VAL A 119 6.37 -14.95 -16.61
CA VAL A 119 4.98 -15.10 -17.01
C VAL A 119 4.82 -16.49 -17.63
N ILE A 120 3.92 -17.29 -17.06
CA ILE A 120 3.52 -18.61 -17.54
C ILE A 120 2.12 -18.53 -18.16
N CYS A 121 1.84 -19.37 -19.15
CA CYS A 121 0.52 -19.49 -19.75
C CYS A 121 0.03 -20.93 -19.55
N SER A 122 -1.19 -21.12 -19.07
CA SER A 122 -1.83 -22.45 -19.07
C SER A 122 -2.79 -22.58 -20.24
N ASP A 123 -2.71 -23.68 -20.97
CA ASP A 123 -3.62 -23.99 -22.08
C ASP A 123 -5.05 -24.26 -21.59
N ASP A 124 -5.27 -24.56 -20.30
CA ASP A 124 -6.58 -24.83 -19.69
C ASP A 124 -7.62 -23.70 -19.81
N ALA A 125 -7.21 -22.50 -20.21
CA ALA A 125 -8.08 -21.34 -20.39
C ALA A 125 -8.49 -21.08 -21.85
N TRP A 126 -7.90 -21.82 -22.80
CA TRP A 126 -8.19 -21.77 -24.24
C TRP A 126 -9.13 -22.91 -24.66
#